data_AF-A0A358DHM8-F1
#
_entry.id   AF-A0A358DHM8-F1
#
_cell.length_a   1.000
_cell.length_b   1.000
_cell.length_c   1.000
_cell.angle_alpha   90.00
_cell.angle_beta   90.00
_cell.angle_gamma   90.00
#
_symmetry.space_group_name_H-M   'P 1'
#
loop_
_entity.id
_entity.type
_entity.pdbx_description
1 polymer ?
#
loop_
_entity_poly.entity_id
_entity_poly.type
_entity_poly.pdbx_seq_one_letter_code
_entity_poly.pdbx_strand_id
1 'polypeptide(L)'
;NNTCQVCHRESEETLRTAVFERQRSANEIRNRVEKELATAHIEAKFAWEKGATEAQMEEVLQLLRQSQWRWDYAVASHGGSFHSPVEFQRILSMSLDRAHKARFVLSKVLAQLGYIGDVPMPDISTKEKAQAYIGLDMRQEREAKKQFMETVVPKWLETAKANNRLVSRR
;
A
#
# COMPACT_ATOMS: atom_id res chain seq x y z
N ASN A 1 -29.66 -12.96 10.32
CA ASN A 1 -30.78 -12.22 9.70
C ASN A 1 -30.98 -10.81 10.28
N ASN A 2 -29.96 -10.15 10.86
CA ASN A 2 -30.16 -8.94 11.70
C ASN A 2 -29.44 -7.69 11.17
N THR A 3 -28.86 -7.77 9.97
CA THR A 3 -28.09 -6.68 9.35
C THR A 3 -28.67 -6.34 7.98
N CYS A 4 -28.32 -7.10 6.94
CA CYS A 4 -28.71 -6.82 5.56
C CYS A 4 -30.21 -7.06 5.33
N GLN A 5 -30.71 -8.19 5.83
CA GLN A 5 -32.07 -8.69 5.59
C GLN A 5 -33.16 -7.94 6.37
N VAL A 6 -32.77 -6.97 7.22
CA VAL A 6 -33.74 -6.03 7.82
C VAL A 6 -34.27 -5.07 6.75
N CYS A 7 -33.48 -4.78 5.71
CA CYS A 7 -33.81 -3.83 4.65
C CYS A 7 -33.90 -4.47 3.25
N HIS A 8 -33.17 -5.55 3.01
CA HIS A 8 -33.08 -6.25 1.73
C HIS A 8 -33.98 -7.47 1.69
N ARG A 9 -34.52 -7.79 0.50
CA ARG A 9 -35.40 -8.95 0.27
C ARG A 9 -34.75 -10.03 -0.60
N GLU A 10 -33.60 -9.71 -1.20
CA GLU A 10 -32.75 -10.64 -1.94
C GLU A 10 -32.20 -11.72 -1.02
N SER A 11 -31.80 -12.88 -1.56
CA SER A 11 -31.18 -13.92 -0.74
C SER A 11 -29.82 -13.47 -0.19
N GLU A 12 -29.38 -14.07 0.93
CA GLU A 12 -28.04 -13.84 1.47
C GLU A 12 -26.96 -14.11 0.42
N GLU A 13 -27.13 -15.17 -0.39
CA GLU A 13 -26.18 -15.53 -1.43
C GLU A 13 -26.09 -14.49 -2.54
N THR A 14 -27.22 -13.92 -2.98
CA THR A 14 -27.23 -12.84 -3.97
C THR A 14 -26.50 -11.61 -3.44
N LEU A 15 -26.80 -11.19 -2.21
CA LEU A 15 -26.14 -10.04 -1.59
C LEU A 15 -24.63 -10.26 -1.43
N ARG A 16 -24.23 -11.44 -0.94
CA ARG A 16 -22.82 -11.82 -0.76
C ARG A 16 -22.07 -11.85 -2.09
N THR A 17 -22.67 -12.40 -3.14
CA THR A 17 -22.09 -12.43 -4.48
C THR A 17 -21.84 -11.01 -5.00
N ALA A 18 -22.80 -10.10 -4.81
CA ALA A 18 -22.66 -8.71 -5.21
C ALA A 18 -21.57 -7.96 -4.43
N VAL A 19 -21.33 -8.31 -3.15
CA VAL A 19 -20.19 -7.78 -2.38
C VAL A 19 -18.88 -8.29 -2.96
N PHE A 20 -18.76 -9.60 -3.21
CA PHE A 20 -17.53 -10.17 -3.76
C PHE A 20 -17.21 -9.67 -5.17
N GLU A 21 -18.21 -9.42 -6.00
CA GLU A 21 -18.00 -8.83 -7.32
C GLU A 21 -17.34 -7.45 -7.22
N ARG A 22 -17.88 -6.56 -6.38
CA ARG A 22 -17.31 -5.22 -6.15
C ARG A 22 -15.89 -5.30 -5.58
N GLN A 23 -15.64 -6.24 -4.66
CA GLN A 23 -14.32 -6.47 -4.10
C GLN A 23 -13.32 -6.94 -5.18
N ARG A 24 -13.72 -7.87 -6.06
CA ARG A 24 -12.87 -8.34 -7.16
C ARG A 24 -12.52 -7.20 -8.13
N SER A 25 -13.52 -6.45 -8.61
CA SER A 25 -13.28 -5.31 -9.52
C SER A 25 -12.36 -4.26 -8.88
N ALA A 26 -12.57 -3.96 -7.60
CA ALA A 26 -11.72 -3.04 -6.86
C ALA A 26 -10.27 -3.56 -6.72
N ASN A 27 -10.10 -4.85 -6.43
CA ASN A 27 -8.78 -5.48 -6.29
C ASN A 27 -8.02 -5.52 -7.62
N GLU A 28 -8.71 -5.69 -8.75
CA GLU A 28 -8.07 -5.63 -10.07
C GLU A 28 -7.41 -4.27 -10.34
N ILE A 29 -8.10 -3.17 -10.04
CA ILE A 29 -7.54 -1.82 -10.20
C ILE A 29 -6.42 -1.61 -9.18
N ARG A 30 -6.64 -2.01 -7.92
CA ARG A 30 -5.63 -1.92 -6.85
C ARG A 30 -4.32 -2.61 -7.24
N ASN A 31 -4.38 -3.85 -7.72
CA ASN A 31 -3.19 -4.62 -8.09
C ASN A 31 -2.42 -3.95 -9.24
N ARG A 32 -3.13 -3.34 -10.20
CA ARG A 32 -2.50 -2.55 -11.26
C ARG A 32 -1.81 -1.31 -10.68
N VAL A 33 -2.49 -0.56 -9.83
CA VAL A 33 -1.91 0.62 -9.16
C VAL A 33 -0.66 0.25 -8.38
N GLU A 34 -0.70 -0.79 -7.55
CA GLU A 34 0.43 -1.23 -6.73
C GLU A 34 1.63 -1.63 -7.58
N LYS A 35 1.39 -2.37 -8.68
CA LYS A 35 2.44 -2.72 -9.64
C LYS A 35 3.08 -1.47 -10.26
N GLU A 36 2.27 -0.60 -10.84
CA GLU A 36 2.74 0.57 -11.57
C GLU A 36 3.41 1.60 -10.64
N LEU A 37 2.89 1.77 -9.43
CA LEU A 37 3.44 2.68 -8.43
C LEU A 37 4.77 2.14 -7.86
N ALA A 38 4.88 0.83 -7.59
CA ALA A 38 6.15 0.22 -7.18
C ALA A 38 7.21 0.36 -8.27
N THR A 39 6.83 0.09 -9.53
CA THR A 39 7.70 0.30 -10.69
C THR A 39 8.16 1.76 -10.80
N ALA A 40 7.26 2.73 -10.64
CA ALA A 40 7.61 4.15 -10.70
C ALA A 40 8.61 4.57 -9.59
N HIS A 41 8.51 4.01 -8.38
CA HIS A 41 9.50 4.24 -7.32
C HIS A 41 10.88 3.67 -7.65
N ILE A 42 10.93 2.47 -8.25
CA ILE A 42 12.18 1.84 -8.70
C ILE A 42 12.82 2.63 -9.84
N GLU A 43 12.03 3.07 -10.81
CA GLU A 43 12.46 3.95 -11.91
C GLU A 43 12.98 5.29 -11.38
N ALA A 44 12.32 5.88 -10.39
CA ALA A 44 12.79 7.10 -9.74
C ALA A 44 14.12 6.91 -9.02
N LYS A 45 14.30 5.83 -8.27
CA LYS A 45 15.60 5.47 -7.69
C LYS A 45 16.67 5.37 -8.77
N PHE A 46 16.38 4.69 -9.87
CA PHE A 46 17.33 4.53 -10.97
C PHE A 46 17.70 5.88 -11.63
N ALA A 47 16.74 6.79 -11.79
CA ALA A 47 17.00 8.14 -12.28
C ALA A 47 17.95 8.90 -11.35
N TRP A 48 17.77 8.81 -10.03
CA TRP A 48 18.71 9.37 -9.06
C TRP A 48 20.12 8.78 -9.19
N GLU A 49 20.24 7.46 -9.34
CA GLU A 49 21.53 6.77 -9.55
C GLU A 49 22.20 7.17 -10.87
N LYS A 50 21.43 7.63 -11.86
CA LYS A 50 21.93 8.19 -13.13
C LYS A 50 22.26 9.68 -13.07
N GLY A 51 22.10 10.31 -11.90
CA GLY A 51 22.45 11.72 -11.70
C GLY A 51 21.33 12.70 -12.04
N ALA A 52 20.06 12.27 -11.99
CA ALA A 52 18.94 13.20 -12.05
C ALA A 52 19.07 14.27 -10.97
N THR A 53 18.76 15.52 -11.33
CA THR A 53 18.74 16.64 -10.39
C THR A 53 17.38 16.77 -9.70
N GLU A 54 17.32 17.48 -8.58
CA GLU A 54 16.06 17.78 -7.90
C GLU A 54 15.05 18.47 -8.82
N ALA A 55 15.50 19.42 -9.65
CA ALA A 55 14.65 20.12 -10.60
C ALA A 55 14.05 19.18 -11.66
N GLN A 56 14.80 18.19 -12.13
CA GLN A 56 14.29 17.18 -13.06
C GLN A 56 13.28 16.23 -12.40
N MET A 57 13.41 16.01 -11.09
CA MET A 57 12.60 15.06 -10.34
C MET A 57 11.37 15.67 -9.67
N GLU A 58 11.24 17.00 -9.61
CA GLU A 58 10.14 17.70 -8.93
C GLU A 58 8.76 17.20 -9.37
N GLU A 59 8.49 17.16 -10.68
CA GLU A 59 7.22 16.69 -11.22
C GLU A 59 6.99 15.20 -10.91
N VAL A 60 8.04 14.38 -11.02
CA VAL A 60 7.98 12.95 -10.71
C VAL A 60 7.56 12.73 -9.25
N LEU A 61 8.24 13.40 -8.31
CA LEU A 61 7.97 13.27 -6.88
C LEU A 61 6.55 13.72 -6.54
N GLN A 62 6.08 14.80 -7.18
CA GLN A 62 4.71 15.28 -6.99
C GLN A 62 3.67 14.28 -7.51
N LEU A 63 3.92 13.65 -8.66
CA LEU A 63 3.05 12.61 -9.22
C LEU A 63 3.05 11.33 -8.36
N LEU A 64 4.22 10.89 -7.89
CA LEU A 64 4.36 9.76 -6.97
C LEU A 64 3.58 10.01 -5.66
N ARG A 65 3.76 11.19 -5.07
CA ARG A 65 3.03 11.61 -3.87
C ARG A 65 1.51 11.60 -4.10
N GLN A 66 1.06 12.15 -5.22
CA GLN A 66 -0.36 12.20 -5.57
C GLN A 66 -0.96 10.82 -5.84
N SER A 67 -0.20 9.93 -6.48
CA SER A 67 -0.61 8.55 -6.73
C SER A 67 -0.72 7.81 -5.40
N GLN A 68 0.36 7.76 -4.63
CA GLN A 68 0.40 7.00 -3.39
C GLN A 68 -0.64 7.47 -2.37
N TRP A 69 -0.87 8.79 -2.25
CA TRP A 69 -1.93 9.32 -1.41
C TRP A 69 -3.32 8.77 -1.79
N ARG A 70 -3.64 8.72 -3.08
CA ARG A 70 -4.95 8.25 -3.56
C ARG A 70 -5.10 6.75 -3.36
N TRP A 71 -4.07 5.99 -3.72
CA TRP A 71 -4.02 4.56 -3.47
C TRP A 71 -4.23 4.26 -1.98
N ASP A 72 -3.43 4.88 -1.10
CA ASP A 72 -3.46 4.62 0.33
C ASP A 72 -4.80 5.05 0.96
N TYR A 73 -5.31 6.24 0.60
CA TYR A 73 -6.63 6.70 1.02
C TYR A 73 -7.74 5.70 0.68
N ALA A 74 -7.68 5.09 -0.50
CA ALA A 74 -8.63 4.04 -0.87
C ALA A 74 -8.41 2.77 -0.04
N VAL A 75 -7.21 2.18 -0.10
CA VAL A 75 -6.97 0.82 0.44
C VAL A 75 -6.87 0.76 1.97
N ALA A 76 -6.61 1.89 2.64
CA ALA A 76 -6.58 1.97 4.10
C ALA A 76 -7.95 1.61 4.73
N SER A 77 -9.05 1.80 3.98
CA SER A 77 -10.36 1.28 4.35
C SER A 77 -10.57 -0.11 3.75
N HIS A 78 -10.36 -1.15 4.57
CA HIS A 78 -10.59 -2.56 4.19
C HIS A 78 -12.02 -2.82 3.65
N GLY A 79 -13.01 -2.06 4.12
CA GLY A 79 -14.41 -2.13 3.67
C GLY A 79 -14.77 -1.13 2.56
N GLY A 80 -13.82 -0.38 2.01
CA GLY A 80 -14.11 0.73 1.09
C GLY A 80 -14.87 0.31 -0.17
N SER A 81 -14.56 -0.86 -0.73
CA SER A 81 -15.25 -1.45 -1.88
C SER A 81 -16.69 -1.92 -1.57
N PHE A 82 -17.06 -2.02 -0.30
CA PHE A 82 -18.43 -2.28 0.14
C PHE A 82 -19.15 -0.97 0.50
N HIS A 83 -18.53 -0.11 1.31
CA HIS A 83 -19.17 1.12 1.79
C HIS A 83 -19.37 2.18 0.70
N SER A 84 -18.43 2.29 -0.25
CA SER A 84 -18.52 3.27 -1.35
C SER A 84 -17.80 2.75 -2.61
N PRO A 85 -18.32 1.69 -3.27
CA PRO A 85 -17.65 1.01 -4.37
C PRO A 85 -17.24 1.93 -5.53
N VAL A 86 -18.12 2.87 -5.91
CA VAL A 86 -17.89 3.77 -7.04
C VAL A 86 -16.77 4.76 -6.72
N GLU A 87 -16.80 5.37 -5.53
CA GLU A 87 -15.76 6.32 -5.12
C GLU A 87 -14.41 5.63 -4.92
N PHE A 88 -14.42 4.43 -4.32
CA PHE A 88 -13.22 3.63 -4.15
C PHE A 88 -12.53 3.35 -5.49
N GLN A 89 -13.29 2.89 -6.49
CA GLN A 89 -12.74 2.63 -7.83
C GLN A 89 -12.32 3.92 -8.54
N ARG A 90 -13.07 5.03 -8.39
CA ARG A 90 -12.71 6.33 -8.98
C ARG A 90 -11.36 6.82 -8.46
N ILE A 91 -11.14 6.77 -7.14
CA ILE A 91 -9.89 7.18 -6.51
C ILE A 91 -8.72 6.29 -6.96
N LEU A 92 -8.91 4.97 -7.02
CA LEU A 92 -7.87 4.06 -7.53
C LEU A 92 -7.52 4.33 -9.00
N SER A 93 -8.51 4.59 -9.85
CA SER A 93 -8.26 4.96 -11.26
C SER A 93 -7.49 6.27 -11.37
N MET A 94 -7.76 7.26 -10.51
CA MET A 94 -6.95 8.48 -10.45
C MET A 94 -5.53 8.20 -9.98
N SER A 95 -5.33 7.27 -9.04
CA SER A 95 -3.99 6.84 -8.63
C SER A 95 -3.24 6.22 -9.81
N LEU A 96 -3.89 5.32 -10.56
CA LEU A 96 -3.28 4.65 -11.71
C LEU A 96 -2.81 5.66 -12.77
N ASP A 97 -3.65 6.65 -13.10
CA ASP A 97 -3.27 7.74 -14.01
C ASP A 97 -2.02 8.50 -13.53
N ARG A 98 -1.94 8.82 -12.23
CA ARG A 98 -0.78 9.51 -11.66
C ARG A 98 0.48 8.64 -11.66
N ALA A 99 0.37 7.35 -11.38
CA ALA A 99 1.49 6.41 -11.49
C ALA A 99 2.02 6.37 -12.93
N HIS A 100 1.15 6.18 -13.92
CA HIS A 100 1.57 6.17 -15.33
C HIS A 100 2.17 7.50 -15.78
N LYS A 101 1.65 8.64 -15.33
CA LYS A 101 2.26 9.95 -15.59
C LYS A 101 3.65 10.05 -14.98
N ALA A 102 3.84 9.58 -13.75
CA ALA A 102 5.16 9.57 -13.12
C ALA A 102 6.15 8.75 -13.96
N ARG A 103 5.76 7.55 -14.39
CA ARG A 103 6.57 6.68 -15.27
C ARG A 103 6.91 7.34 -16.61
N PHE A 104 5.95 8.07 -17.20
CA PHE A 104 6.17 8.82 -18.44
C PHE A 104 7.14 9.99 -18.27
N VAL A 105 7.06 10.73 -17.16
CA VAL A 105 8.03 11.81 -16.87
C VAL A 105 9.40 11.20 -16.58
N LEU A 106 9.46 10.09 -15.84
CA LEU A 106 10.70 9.36 -15.56
C LEU A 106 11.42 8.90 -16.83
N SER A 107 10.70 8.37 -17.81
CA SER A 107 11.32 7.97 -19.08
C SER A 107 11.94 9.16 -19.83
N LYS A 108 11.33 10.35 -19.76
CA LYS A 108 11.92 11.59 -20.31
C LYS A 108 13.17 12.02 -19.55
N VAL A 109 13.13 12.00 -18.23
CA VAL A 109 14.30 12.34 -17.39
C VAL A 109 15.46 11.39 -17.70
N LEU A 110 15.20 10.08 -17.77
CA LEU A 110 16.20 9.07 -18.12
C LEU A 110 16.77 9.28 -19.52
N ALA A 111 15.93 9.61 -20.51
CA ALA A 111 16.38 9.92 -21.86
C ALA A 111 17.30 11.15 -21.90
N GLN A 112 17.02 12.19 -21.13
CA GLN A 112 17.90 13.36 -20.98
C GLN A 112 19.25 13.01 -20.34
N LEU A 113 19.27 11.98 -19.48
CA LEU A 113 20.49 11.43 -18.88
C LEU A 113 21.17 10.39 -19.77
N GLY A 114 20.75 10.25 -21.03
CA GLY A 114 21.36 9.33 -22.00
C GLY A 114 20.94 7.87 -21.84
N TYR A 115 19.84 7.58 -21.14
CA TYR A 115 19.32 6.23 -20.93
C TYR A 115 17.96 6.04 -21.62
N ILE A 116 17.91 5.10 -22.57
CA ILE A 116 16.73 4.85 -23.42
C ILE A 116 16.19 3.41 -23.31
N GLY A 117 16.70 2.62 -22.38
CA GLY A 117 16.29 1.22 -22.16
C GLY A 117 15.26 1.07 -21.05
N ASP A 118 14.88 -0.18 -20.80
CA ASP A 118 14.02 -0.54 -19.66
C ASP A 118 14.82 -0.57 -18.36
N VAL A 119 14.33 0.13 -17.34
CA VAL A 119 14.96 0.12 -16.01
C VAL A 119 15.01 -1.32 -15.46
N PRO A 120 16.16 -1.80 -14.98
CA PRO A 120 16.26 -3.12 -14.37
C PRO A 120 15.38 -3.24 -13.13
N MET A 121 14.41 -4.15 -13.16
CA MET A 121 13.51 -4.38 -12.03
C MET A 121 14.10 -5.41 -11.06
N PRO A 122 14.18 -5.12 -9.75
CA PRO A 122 14.53 -6.10 -8.74
C PRO A 122 13.45 -7.20 -8.66
N ASP A 123 13.85 -8.38 -8.20
CA ASP A 123 12.89 -9.41 -7.84
C ASP A 123 12.25 -9.05 -6.49
N ILE A 124 10.98 -8.63 -6.53
CA ILE A 124 10.15 -8.33 -5.36
C ILE A 124 8.93 -9.28 -5.27
N SER A 125 9.06 -10.48 -5.83
CA SER A 125 7.97 -11.49 -5.91
C SER A 125 7.49 -12.00 -4.55
N THR A 126 8.25 -11.81 -3.48
CA THR A 126 7.86 -12.17 -2.12
C THR A 126 8.09 -11.02 -1.15
N LYS A 127 7.39 -11.07 -0.01
CA LYS A 127 7.57 -10.11 1.08
C LYS A 127 9.04 -10.02 1.49
N GLU A 128 9.71 -11.16 1.65
CA GLU A 128 11.11 -11.23 2.10
C GLU A 128 12.04 -10.55 1.08
N LYS A 129 11.83 -10.79 -0.21
CA LYS A 129 12.64 -10.17 -1.27
C LYS A 129 12.40 -8.66 -1.35
N ALA A 130 11.15 -8.21 -1.23
CA ALA A 130 10.82 -6.78 -1.18
C ALA A 130 11.44 -6.08 0.04
N GLN A 131 11.40 -6.72 1.23
CA GLN A 131 12.02 -6.21 2.45
C GLN A 131 13.54 -6.11 2.34
N ALA A 132 14.18 -7.13 1.76
CA ALA A 132 15.62 -7.12 1.50
C ALA A 132 16.01 -6.02 0.49
N TYR A 133 15.23 -5.83 -0.58
CA TYR A 133 15.48 -4.80 -1.60
C TYR A 133 15.52 -3.38 -1.01
N ILE A 134 14.62 -3.07 -0.07
CA ILE A 134 14.58 -1.76 0.59
C ILE A 134 15.53 -1.65 1.80
N GLY A 135 16.36 -2.68 2.06
CA GLY A 135 17.42 -2.63 3.07
C GLY A 135 17.01 -2.97 4.50
N LEU A 136 15.86 -3.64 4.73
CA LEU A 136 15.46 -4.05 6.08
C LEU A 136 16.17 -5.33 6.54
N ASP A 137 16.90 -5.28 7.67
CA ASP A 137 17.36 -6.49 8.38
C ASP A 137 16.20 -7.08 9.20
N MET A 138 15.37 -7.88 8.53
CA MET A 138 14.20 -8.49 9.16
C MET A 138 14.51 -9.47 10.30
N ARG A 139 15.74 -10.00 10.37
CA ARG A 139 16.15 -10.84 11.51
C ARG A 139 16.37 -9.95 12.72
N GLN A 140 17.09 -8.85 12.57
CA GLN A 140 17.29 -7.86 13.62
C GLN A 140 15.97 -7.27 14.10
N GLU A 141 15.10 -6.83 13.18
CA GLU A 141 13.79 -6.25 13.53
C GLU A 141 12.89 -7.22 14.32
N ARG A 142 12.87 -8.50 13.92
CA ARG A 142 12.07 -9.53 14.61
C ARG A 142 12.64 -9.84 16.00
N GLU A 143 13.96 -9.92 16.13
CA GLU A 143 14.62 -10.16 17.41
C GLU A 143 14.42 -8.98 18.37
N ALA A 144 14.58 -7.75 17.91
CA ALA A 144 14.31 -6.55 18.70
C ALA A 144 12.84 -6.51 19.17
N LYS A 145 11.89 -6.82 18.27
CA LYS A 145 10.47 -6.88 18.64
C LYS A 145 10.21 -7.99 19.66
N LYS A 146 10.81 -9.16 19.49
CA LYS A 146 10.68 -10.28 20.44
C LYS A 146 11.19 -9.88 21.84
N GLN A 147 12.39 -9.30 21.92
CA GLN A 147 12.95 -8.82 23.18
C GLN A 147 12.04 -7.78 23.85
N PHE A 148 11.49 -6.83 23.09
CA PHE A 148 10.51 -5.87 23.62
C PHE A 148 9.27 -6.57 24.19
N MET A 149 8.71 -7.55 23.46
CA MET A 149 7.53 -8.30 23.89
C MET A 149 7.78 -9.15 25.13
N GLU A 150 8.99 -9.69 25.31
CA GLU A 150 9.36 -10.55 26.43
C GLU A 150 9.81 -9.76 27.67
N THR A 151 10.27 -8.52 27.51
CA THR A 151 10.88 -7.75 28.62
C THR A 151 10.08 -6.51 29.04
N VAL A 152 9.48 -5.79 28.09
CA VAL A 152 8.80 -4.51 28.36
C VAL A 152 7.31 -4.72 28.59
N VAL A 153 6.65 -5.50 27.72
CA VAL A 153 5.20 -5.74 27.81
C VAL A 153 4.80 -6.40 29.14
N PRO A 154 5.52 -7.41 29.68
CA PRO A 154 5.17 -7.98 30.98
C PRO A 154 5.24 -6.96 32.12
N LYS A 155 6.25 -6.09 32.12
CA LYS A 155 6.40 -5.01 33.12
C LYS A 155 5.25 -4.00 33.02
N TRP A 156 4.81 -3.66 31.81
CA TRP A 156 3.64 -2.80 31.60
C TRP A 156 2.37 -3.46 32.14
N LEU A 157 2.18 -4.75 31.90
CA LEU A 157 1.02 -5.50 32.40
C LEU A 157 1.05 -5.61 33.93
N GLU A 158 2.21 -5.85 34.54
CA GLU A 158 2.39 -5.87 36.00
C GLU A 158 2.05 -4.51 36.61
N THR A 159 2.60 -3.43 36.07
CA THR A 159 2.34 -2.05 36.51
C THR A 159 0.85 -1.70 36.36
N ALA A 160 0.22 -2.07 35.24
CA ALA A 160 -1.19 -1.83 35.01
C ALA A 160 -2.08 -2.63 35.98
N LYS A 161 -1.71 -3.87 36.33
CA LYS A 161 -2.40 -4.67 37.36
C LYS A 161 -2.25 -4.05 38.75
N ALA A 162 -1.04 -3.69 39.16
CA ALA A 162 -0.78 -3.06 40.47
C ALA A 162 -1.57 -1.75 40.66
N ASN A 163 -1.75 -1.00 39.57
CA ASN A 163 -2.50 0.25 39.56
C ASN A 163 -4.00 0.08 39.28
N ASN A 164 -4.52 -1.15 39.28
CA ASN A 164 -5.94 -1.45 38.98
C ASN A 164 -6.43 -0.88 37.63
N ARG A 165 -5.55 -0.79 36.63
CA ARG A 165 -5.85 -0.35 35.26
C ARG A 165 -6.02 -1.49 34.27
N LEU A 166 -5.73 -2.73 34.69
CA LEU A 166 -5.95 -3.94 33.90
C LEU A 166 -7.01 -4.80 34.60
N VAL A 167 -8.19 -4.94 34.00
CA VAL A 167 -9.21 -5.87 34.50
C VAL A 167 -8.83 -7.28 34.06
N SER A 168 -8.21 -8.06 34.95
CA SER A 168 -8.22 -9.51 34.76
C SER A 168 -9.65 -9.99 34.97
N ARG A 169 -10.28 -10.60 33.95
CA ARG A 169 -11.49 -11.39 34.20
C ARG A 169 -11.12 -12.43 35.26
N ARG A 170 -11.76 -12.36 36.42
CA ARG A 170 -11.72 -13.43 37.43
C ARG A 170 -12.29 -14.70 36.83
#